data_AF-A0A530LD00-F1
#
_entry.id   AF-A0A530LD00-F1
#
_cell.length_a   1.000
_cell.length_b   1.000
_cell.length_c   1.000
_cell.angle_alpha   90.00
_cell.angle_beta   90.00
_cell.angle_gamma   90.00
#
_symmetry.space_group_name_H-M   'P 1'
#
loop_
_entity.id
_entity.type
_entity.pdbx_description
1 polymer ?
#
loop_
_entity_poly.entity_id
_entity_poly.type
_entity_poly.pdbx_seq_one_letter_code
_entity_poly.pdbx_strand_id
1 'polypeptide(L)' 'IQTEHRGSLARRMQCVHCKGITENVTTQPATCSHCGLLLLVRDHYSRRLAAFQGVCINAEDRSEIPPIEEVFR' A
#
# COMPACT_ATOMS: atom_id res chain seq x y z
N ILE A 1 18.58 10.06 0.15
CA ILE A 1 17.30 9.30 0.21
C ILE A 1 16.37 9.93 -0.82
N GLN A 2 15.88 9.17 -1.79
CA GLN A 2 14.95 9.67 -2.79
C GLN A 2 13.58 9.92 -2.14
N THR A 3 13.12 11.18 -2.10
CA THR A 3 11.89 11.59 -1.39
C THR A 3 10.69 11.81 -2.32
N GLU A 4 10.79 11.35 -3.55
CA GLU A 4 9.82 11.54 -4.63
C GLU A 4 9.62 10.22 -5.38
N HIS A 5 8.38 10.00 -5.84
CA HIS A 5 8.04 8.83 -6.65
C HIS A 5 8.46 9.11 -8.10
N ARG A 6 9.41 8.33 -8.60
CA ARG A 6 9.98 8.42 -9.95
C ARG A 6 10.23 7.02 -10.48
N GLY A 7 10.18 6.85 -11.79
CA GLY A 7 10.38 5.55 -12.44
C GLY A 7 9.06 4.82 -12.63
N SER A 8 8.96 3.59 -12.13
CA SER A 8 7.77 2.74 -12.29
C SER A 8 6.53 3.32 -11.60
N LEU A 9 5.35 2.96 -12.10
CA LEU A 9 4.09 3.26 -11.42
C LEU A 9 3.85 2.37 -10.18
N ALA A 10 4.62 1.29 -10.02
CA ALA A 10 4.61 0.48 -8.81
C ALA A 10 4.84 1.33 -7.56
N ARG A 11 4.05 1.07 -6.52
CA ARG A 11 3.99 1.87 -5.31
C ARG A 11 4.87 1.27 -4.21
N ARG A 12 5.60 2.15 -3.52
CA ARG A 12 6.08 1.85 -2.16
C ARG A 12 4.94 2.16 -1.21
N MET A 13 4.41 1.17 -0.51
CA MET A 13 3.25 1.32 0.38
C MET A 13 3.68 1.24 1.85
N GLN A 14 3.41 2.27 2.64
CA GLN A 14 3.52 2.25 4.09
C GLN A 14 2.19 1.82 4.73
N CYS A 15 2.21 0.75 5.51
CA CYS A 15 1.06 0.35 6.32
C CYS A 15 0.83 1.33 7.47
N VAL A 16 -0.38 1.89 7.60
CA VAL A 16 -0.71 2.78 8.72
C VAL A 16 -0.75 2.06 10.08
N HIS A 17 -0.97 0.74 10.09
CA HIS A 17 -1.03 -0.07 11.30
C HIS A 17 0.37 -0.31 11.89
N CYS A 18 1.25 -1.01 11.18
CA CYS A 18 2.57 -1.38 11.70
C CYS A 18 3.71 -0.46 11.24
N LYS A 19 3.44 0.52 10.38
CA LYS A 19 4.42 1.44 9.76
C LYS A 19 5.45 0.78 8.83
N GLY A 20 5.37 -0.54 8.62
CA GLY A 20 6.19 -1.28 7.66
C GLY A 20 5.94 -0.83 6.22
N ILE A 21 7.01 -0.87 5.41
CA ILE A 21 6.95 -0.52 3.98
C ILE A 21 6.99 -1.80 3.14
N THR A 22 6.01 -1.96 2.26
CA THR A 22 5.96 -2.99 1.23
C THR A 22 6.35 -2.35 -0.10
N GLU A 23 7.39 -2.89 -0.72
CA GLU A 23 7.97 -2.40 -1.98
C GLU A 23 7.24 -2.99 -3.20
N ASN A 24 7.37 -2.35 -4.36
CA ASN A 24 6.92 -2.86 -5.67
C ASN A 24 5.44 -3.30 -5.71
N VAL A 25 4.55 -2.59 -5.01
CA VAL A 25 3.11 -2.91 -5.03
C VAL A 25 2.53 -2.49 -6.37
N THR A 26 2.05 -3.47 -7.14
CA THR A 26 1.39 -3.26 -8.45
C THR A 26 -0.13 -3.40 -8.39
N THR A 27 -0.67 -3.90 -7.27
CA THR A 27 -2.08 -4.28 -7.15
C THR A 27 -2.85 -3.53 -6.07
N GLN A 28 -4.17 -3.54 -6.20
CA GLN A 28 -5.12 -3.01 -5.24
C GLN A 28 -6.25 -4.04 -5.03
N PRO A 29 -6.58 -4.42 -3.78
CA PRO A 29 -5.80 -4.22 -2.56
C PRO A 29 -4.46 -4.95 -2.54
N ALA A 30 -3.62 -4.59 -1.58
CA ALA A 30 -2.29 -5.14 -1.39
C ALA A 30 -2.10 -5.63 0.04
N THR A 31 -1.49 -6.80 0.21
CA THR A 31 -1.17 -7.36 1.52
C THR A 31 0.10 -6.73 2.06
N CYS A 32 0.05 -6.25 3.32
CA CYS A 32 1.25 -5.78 3.99
C CYS A 32 2.22 -6.93 4.27
N SER A 33 3.44 -6.84 3.75
CA SER A 33 4.51 -7.82 3.96
C SER A 33 4.99 -7.96 5.42
N HIS A 34 4.58 -7.06 6.32
CA HIS A 34 5.03 -7.02 7.72
C HIS A 34 3.97 -7.53 8.69
N CYS A 35 2.71 -7.11 8.56
CA CYS A 35 1.63 -7.50 9.48
C CYS A 35 0.51 -8.32 8.84
N GLY A 36 0.58 -8.59 7.54
CA GLY A 36 -0.39 -9.44 6.82
C GLY A 36 -1.77 -8.82 6.60
N LEU A 37 -2.02 -7.58 7.04
CA LEU A 37 -3.29 -6.91 6.77
C LEU A 37 -3.47 -6.62 5.28
N LEU A 38 -4.70 -6.75 4.80
CA LEU A 38 -5.11 -6.36 3.46
C LEU A 38 -5.39 -4.86 3.43
N LEU A 39 -4.67 -4.14 2.56
CA LEU A 39 -4.66 -2.69 2.56
C LEU A 39 -5.18 -2.09 1.25
N LEU A 40 -5.96 -1.01 1.39
CA LEU A 40 -6.22 -0.02 0.36
C LEU A 40 -5.05 0.95 0.26
N VAL A 41 -4.37 0.95 -0.88
CA VAL A 41 -3.26 1.85 -1.20
C VAL A 41 -3.83 3.17 -1.71
N ARG A 42 -3.88 4.18 -0.84
CA ARG A 42 -4.40 5.51 -1.17
C ARG A 42 -3.38 6.31 -1.98
N ASP A 43 -3.87 7.31 -2.71
CA ASP A 43 -3.01 8.25 -3.47
C ASP A 43 -2.29 9.28 -2.58
N HIS A 44 -2.37 9.15 -1.26
CA HIS A 44 -1.65 9.99 -0.33
C HIS A 44 -0.17 9.57 -0.26
N TYR A 45 0.69 10.30 -0.96
CA TYR A 45 2.14 10.11 -0.94
C TYR A 45 2.82 10.93 0.16
N SER A 46 3.53 10.26 1.05
CA SER A 46 4.39 10.90 2.06
C SER A 46 5.78 11.16 1.51
N ARG A 47 6.13 12.43 1.29
CA ARG A 47 7.48 12.84 0.89
C ARG A 47 8.55 12.42 1.90
N ARG A 48 8.24 12.49 3.19
CA ARG A 48 9.18 12.11 4.28
C ARG A 48 9.56 10.63 4.23
N LEU A 49 8.60 9.77 3.90
CA LEU A 49 8.78 8.32 3.89
C LEU A 49 9.07 7.75 2.49
N ALA A 50 8.86 8.58 1.47
CA ALA A 50 8.88 8.20 0.07
C ALA A 50 7.95 7.01 -0.24
N ALA A 51 6.73 7.05 0.30
CA ALA A 51 5.76 5.96 0.22
C ALA A 51 4.31 6.47 0.25
N PHE A 52 3.42 5.74 -0.42
CA PHE A 52 1.97 5.87 -0.37
C PHE A 52 1.40 5.23 0.89
N GLN A 53 0.29 5.73 1.43
CA GLN A 53 -0.33 5.14 2.61
C GLN A 53 -1.27 3.98 2.28
N GLY A 54 -1.03 2.83 2.92
CA GLY A 54 -1.92 1.67 2.94
C GLY A 54 -2.77 1.65 4.21
N VAL A 55 -4.09 1.67 4.06
CA VAL A 55 -5.08 1.61 5.16
C VAL A 55 -5.84 0.29 5.11
N CYS A 56 -6.29 -0.25 6.25
CA CYS A 56 -7.07 -1.50 6.26
C CYS A 56 -8.31 -1.35 5.37
N ILE A 57 -8.47 -2.22 4.37
CA ILE A 57 -9.59 -2.11 3.42
C ILE A 57 -10.89 -2.67 4.01
N ASN A 58 -10.77 -3.68 4.85
CA ASN A 58 -11.86 -4.47 5.41
C ASN A 58 -11.93 -4.25 6.93
N ALA A 59 -12.05 -2.98 7.33
CA ALA A 59 -11.99 -2.56 8.72
C ALA A 59 -13.25 -2.96 9.51
N GLU A 60 -14.43 -2.96 8.87
CA GLU A 60 -15.67 -3.43 9.49
C GLU A 60 -15.76 -4.96 9.60
N ASP A 61 -15.39 -5.70 8.53
CA ASP A 61 -15.42 -7.17 8.48
C ASP A 61 -14.16 -7.75 7.82
N ARG A 62 -13.32 -8.46 8.57
CA ARG A 62 -12.08 -9.06 8.06
C ARG A 62 -12.28 -10.17 7.03
N SER A 63 -13.47 -10.76 6.96
CA SER A 63 -13.78 -11.81 5.97
C SER A 63 -14.06 -11.26 4.59
N GLU A 64 -14.33 -9.96 4.48
CA GLU A 64 -14.49 -9.28 3.21
C GLU A 64 -13.13 -9.09 2.54
N ILE A 65 -12.95 -9.74 1.38
CA ILE A 65 -11.72 -9.67 0.57
C ILE A 65 -12.13 -9.21 -0.82
N PRO A 66 -12.01 -7.90 -1.11
CA PRO A 66 -12.25 -7.38 -2.45
C PRO A 66 -11.29 -8.00 -3.49
N PRO A 67 -11.70 -8.09 -4.76
CA PRO A 67 -10.86 -8.62 -5.82
C PRO A 67 -9.57 -7.82 -5.97
N ILE A 68 -8.46 -8.52 -6.23
CA ILE A 68 -7.15 -7.91 -6.47
C ILE A 68 -7.02 -7.56 -7.95
N GLU A 69 -6.77 -6.29 -8.23
CA GLU A 69 -6.59 -5.75 -9.57
C GLU A 69 -5.19 -5.16 -9.74
N GLU A 70 -4.58 -5.33 -10.93
CA GLU A 70 -3.29 -4.73 -11.26
C GLU A 70 -3.50 -3.29 -11.78
N VAL A 71 -3.34 -2.30 -10.90
CA VAL A 71 -3.66 -0.89 -11.19
C VAL A 71 -2.43 0.04 -11.19
N PHE A 72 -1.27 -0.41 -10.69
CA PHE A 72 -0.08 0.44 -10.51
C PHE A 72 1.08 -0.03 -11.40
N ARG A 73 0.86 -0.06 -12.71
CA ARG A 73 1.84 -0.48 -13.72
C ARG A 73 2.13 0.61 -14.73
#